data_AF-A0A534WCV9-F1
#
_entry.id   AF-A0A534WCV9-F1
#
_cell.length_a   1.000
_cell.length_b   1.000
_cell.length_c   1.000
_cell.angle_alpha   90.00
_cell.angle_beta   90.00
_cell.angle_gamma   90.00
#
_symmetry.space_group_name_H-M   'P 1'
#
loop_
_entity.id
_entity.type
_entity.pdbx_description
1 polymer ?
#
loop_
_entity_poly.entity_id
_entity_poly.type
_entity_poly.pdbx_seq_one_letter_code
_entity_poly.pdbx_strand_id
1 'polypeptide(L)'
;MDVVLIDIANDPLTKLYGAYRTCYTPKTPREVWDDIAAGTVPREKIAQFVEERLKTGHVSPLEQVVFWFGISGVSRSLSHQFVRHRIGISFEQQSQRYVRFTGKNEERLEYVMPESWREAGRAAEFEKLMEEITRVYREAVAAGIPAEDARFVLPNAAPTNFQIMVNFA
;
A
#
# COMPACT_ATOMS: atom_id res chain seq x y z
N MET A 1 -3.08 12.77 -0.21
CA MET A 1 -2.48 11.42 -0.27
C MET A 1 -0.99 11.58 -0.08
N ASP A 2 -0.43 10.80 0.84
CA ASP A 2 1.00 10.71 1.10
C ASP A 2 1.44 9.26 0.92
N VAL A 3 2.54 9.03 0.19
CA VAL A 3 3.06 7.70 -0.14
C VAL A 3 4.55 7.68 0.14
N VAL A 4 4.97 6.78 1.02
CA VAL A 4 6.36 6.63 1.46
C VAL A 4 6.81 5.19 1.22
N LEU A 5 7.98 5.03 0.60
CA LEU A 5 8.72 3.76 0.63
C LEU A 5 9.28 3.56 2.03
N ILE A 6 8.78 2.55 2.74
CA ILE A 6 9.25 2.17 4.08
C ILE A 6 10.53 1.35 3.97
N ASP A 7 10.52 0.34 3.10
CA ASP A 7 11.66 -0.55 2.88
C ASP A 7 11.57 -1.28 1.54
N ILE A 8 12.67 -1.89 1.11
CA ILE A 8 12.78 -2.75 -0.06
C ILE A 8 13.61 -3.98 0.29
N ALA A 9 13.36 -5.11 -0.40
CA ALA A 9 14.19 -6.29 -0.29
C ALA A 9 15.70 -5.93 -0.38
N ASN A 10 16.48 -6.36 0.62
CA ASN A 10 17.93 -6.10 0.66
C ASN A 10 18.60 -6.59 -0.64
N ASP A 11 19.40 -5.75 -1.28
CA ASP A 11 20.10 -6.04 -2.55
C ASP A 11 19.21 -6.75 -3.60
N PRO A 12 18.15 -6.06 -4.08
CA PRO A 12 17.12 -6.69 -4.92
C PRO A 12 17.69 -7.15 -6.27
N LEU A 13 18.72 -6.46 -6.76
CA LEU A 13 19.39 -6.79 -8.01
C LEU A 13 20.07 -8.16 -7.95
N THR A 14 20.78 -8.45 -6.86
CA THR A 14 21.43 -9.75 -6.65
C THR A 14 20.41 -10.87 -6.47
N LYS A 15 19.29 -10.60 -5.79
CA LYS A 15 18.17 -11.55 -5.71
C LYS A 15 17.59 -11.89 -7.07
N LEU A 16 17.35 -10.88 -7.92
CA LEU A 16 16.91 -11.10 -9.31
C LEU A 16 17.93 -11.92 -10.10
N TYR A 17 19.21 -11.58 -9.98
CA TYR A 17 20.27 -12.31 -10.65
C TYR A 17 20.33 -13.77 -10.24
N GLY A 18 20.28 -14.07 -8.94
CA GLY A 18 20.26 -15.44 -8.44
C GLY A 18 19.04 -16.22 -8.94
N ALA A 19 17.85 -15.60 -8.90
CA ALA A 19 16.61 -16.19 -9.40
C ALA A 19 16.68 -16.50 -10.90
N TYR A 20 17.11 -15.54 -11.74
CA TYR A 20 17.30 -15.79 -13.16
C TYR A 20 18.40 -16.83 -13.42
N ARG A 21 19.57 -16.68 -12.80
CA ARG A 21 20.74 -17.52 -13.06
C ARG A 21 20.45 -18.99 -12.79
N THR A 22 19.67 -19.28 -11.74
CA THR A 22 19.19 -20.63 -11.40
C THR A 22 18.46 -21.31 -12.55
N CYS A 23 17.72 -20.57 -13.38
CA CYS A 23 17.01 -21.13 -14.53
C CYS A 23 17.90 -21.39 -15.76
N TYR A 24 19.12 -20.83 -15.81
CA TYR A 24 20.01 -20.87 -16.99
C TYR A 24 21.36 -21.53 -16.69
N THR A 25 21.44 -22.34 -15.65
CA THR A 25 22.67 -23.03 -15.21
C THR A 25 22.36 -24.47 -14.81
N PRO A 26 23.30 -25.42 -14.99
CA PRO A 26 23.18 -26.75 -14.41
C PRO A 26 23.44 -26.77 -12.89
N LYS A 27 23.96 -25.67 -12.33
CA LYS A 27 24.21 -25.51 -10.89
C LYS A 27 22.89 -25.52 -10.10
N THR A 28 22.92 -26.09 -8.91
CA THR A 28 21.84 -25.98 -7.93
C THR A 28 21.72 -24.53 -7.42
N PRO A 29 20.57 -24.14 -6.84
CA PRO A 29 20.42 -22.81 -6.24
C PRO A 29 21.51 -22.50 -5.19
N ARG A 30 21.90 -23.49 -4.37
CA ARG A 30 22.98 -23.32 -3.37
C ARG A 30 24.29 -22.92 -4.03
N GLU A 31 24.72 -23.66 -5.06
CA GLU A 31 25.97 -23.36 -5.77
C GLU A 31 25.94 -22.00 -6.47
N VAL A 32 24.78 -21.57 -6.99
CA VAL A 32 24.61 -20.22 -7.55
C VAL A 32 24.82 -19.15 -6.46
N TRP A 33 24.25 -19.36 -5.27
CA TRP A 33 24.42 -18.43 -4.16
C TRP A 33 25.84 -18.43 -3.59
N ASP A 34 26.53 -19.58 -3.59
CA ASP A 34 27.94 -19.68 -3.21
C ASP A 34 28.83 -18.87 -4.20
N ASP A 35 28.58 -18.97 -5.52
CA ASP A 35 29.29 -18.16 -6.53
C ASP A 35 29.07 -16.64 -6.34
N ILE A 36 27.83 -16.25 -6.03
CA ILE A 36 27.45 -14.86 -5.77
C ILE A 36 28.17 -14.36 -4.51
N ALA A 37 28.16 -15.15 -3.43
CA ALA A 37 28.83 -14.82 -2.18
C ALA A 37 30.35 -14.72 -2.34
N ALA A 38 30.94 -15.51 -3.24
CA ALA A 38 32.35 -15.42 -3.59
C ALA A 38 32.71 -14.10 -4.32
N GLY A 39 31.73 -13.29 -4.75
CA GLY A 39 31.96 -11.95 -5.30
C GLY A 39 32.68 -11.94 -6.66
N THR A 40 32.61 -13.05 -7.40
CA THR A 40 33.37 -13.23 -8.64
C THR A 40 32.80 -12.48 -9.85
N VAL A 41 31.53 -12.06 -9.77
CA VAL A 41 30.83 -11.35 -10.86
C VAL A 41 30.64 -9.87 -10.48
N PRO A 42 31.21 -8.93 -11.25
CA PRO A 42 31.00 -7.50 -11.02
C PRO A 42 29.52 -7.11 -11.08
N ARG A 43 29.12 -6.12 -10.27
CA ARG A 43 27.72 -5.65 -10.17
C ARG A 43 27.18 -5.17 -11.52
N GLU A 44 28.02 -4.60 -12.37
CA GLU A 44 27.67 -4.13 -13.71
C GLU A 44 27.29 -5.29 -14.63
N LYS A 45 28.02 -6.42 -14.54
CA LYS A 45 27.68 -7.64 -15.30
C LYS A 45 26.40 -8.27 -14.80
N ILE A 46 26.16 -8.23 -13.49
CA ILE A 46 24.90 -8.65 -12.89
C ILE A 46 23.73 -7.82 -13.47
N ALA A 47 23.87 -6.49 -13.47
CA ALA A 47 22.86 -5.59 -14.00
C ALA A 47 22.56 -5.85 -15.48
N GLN A 48 23.60 -5.94 -16.31
CA GLN A 48 23.48 -6.26 -17.73
C GLN A 48 22.77 -7.60 -17.96
N PHE A 49 23.12 -8.63 -17.19
CA PHE A 49 22.46 -9.93 -17.30
C PHE A 49 20.96 -9.85 -16.98
N VAL A 50 20.59 -9.19 -15.88
CA VAL A 50 19.19 -9.00 -15.48
C VAL A 50 18.43 -8.21 -16.54
N GLU A 51 19.01 -7.13 -17.06
CA GLU A 51 18.41 -6.32 -18.13
C GLU A 51 18.14 -7.15 -19.39
N GLU A 52 19.10 -7.95 -19.83
CA GLU A 52 18.93 -8.84 -20.99
C GLU A 52 17.86 -9.91 -20.75
N ARG A 53 17.68 -10.38 -19.50
CA ARG A 53 16.61 -11.34 -19.18
C ARG A 53 15.23 -10.67 -19.16
N LEU A 54 15.12 -9.43 -18.70
CA LEU A 54 13.85 -8.69 -18.72
C LEU A 54 13.32 -8.53 -20.16
N LYS A 55 14.21 -8.33 -21.14
CA LYS A 55 13.87 -8.22 -22.56
C LYS A 55 13.20 -9.48 -23.13
N THR A 56 13.36 -10.65 -22.50
CA THR A 56 12.76 -11.90 -22.99
C THR A 56 11.34 -12.15 -22.47
N GLY A 57 10.80 -11.28 -21.61
CA GLY A 57 9.47 -11.46 -21.01
C GLY A 57 9.39 -12.49 -19.88
N HIS A 58 10.54 -12.97 -19.37
CA HIS A 58 10.58 -13.89 -18.23
C HIS A 58 10.38 -13.09 -16.93
N VAL A 59 9.13 -12.81 -16.58
CA VAL A 59 8.77 -11.88 -15.49
C VAL A 59 8.71 -12.50 -14.10
N SER A 60 8.54 -13.82 -13.97
CA SER A 60 8.34 -14.46 -12.65
C SER A 60 9.45 -14.19 -11.61
N PRO A 61 10.74 -13.98 -11.96
CA PRO A 61 11.74 -13.59 -10.96
C PRO A 61 11.49 -12.23 -10.32
N LEU A 62 10.76 -11.32 -10.98
CA LEU A 62 10.36 -10.03 -10.41
C LEU A 62 9.47 -10.21 -9.17
N GLU A 63 8.66 -11.27 -9.12
CA GLU A 63 7.81 -11.57 -7.97
C GLU A 63 8.59 -11.84 -6.67
N GLN A 64 9.90 -12.10 -6.76
CA GLN A 64 10.77 -12.35 -5.60
C GLN A 64 11.39 -11.08 -5.00
N VAL A 65 11.19 -9.93 -5.65
CA VAL A 65 11.56 -8.61 -5.10
C VAL A 65 10.32 -7.97 -4.50
N VAL A 66 10.42 -7.57 -3.25
CA VAL A 66 9.30 -6.99 -2.46
C VAL A 66 9.64 -5.61 -1.94
N PHE A 67 8.60 -4.81 -1.80
CA PHE A 67 8.62 -3.43 -1.33
C PHE A 67 7.59 -3.25 -0.22
N TRP A 68 7.89 -2.36 0.72
CA TRP A 68 6.94 -1.94 1.74
C TRP A 68 6.63 -0.47 1.57
N PHE A 69 5.34 -0.13 1.54
CA PHE A 69 4.91 1.26 1.44
C PHE A 69 3.96 1.62 2.58
N GLY A 70 4.08 2.86 3.05
CA GLY A 70 3.07 3.54 3.85
C GLY A 70 2.25 4.43 2.93
N ILE A 71 0.91 4.32 3.00
CA ILE A 71 -0.02 5.11 2.20
C ILE A 71 -1.00 5.77 3.15
N SER A 72 -1.03 7.09 3.18
CA SER A 72 -1.86 7.85 4.11
C SER A 72 -2.76 8.89 3.44
N GLY A 73 -3.86 9.23 4.10
CA GLY A 73 -4.80 10.26 3.65
C GLY A 73 -5.51 9.89 2.35
N VAL A 74 -5.91 8.62 2.22
CA VAL A 74 -6.75 8.12 1.13
C VAL A 74 -8.17 7.84 1.62
N SER A 75 -9.15 7.90 0.72
CA SER A 75 -10.55 7.69 1.09
C SER A 75 -10.88 6.21 1.30
N ARG A 76 -11.97 5.93 2.01
CA ARG A 76 -12.52 4.59 2.14
C ARG A 76 -12.98 4.04 0.78
N SER A 77 -13.53 4.87 -0.11
CA SER A 77 -13.86 4.44 -1.48
C SER A 77 -12.64 3.97 -2.26
N LEU A 78 -11.52 4.69 -2.18
CA LEU A 78 -10.25 4.27 -2.79
C LEU A 78 -9.81 2.94 -2.20
N SER A 79 -9.87 2.79 -0.87
CA SER A 79 -9.49 1.53 -0.20
C SER A 79 -10.27 0.33 -0.73
N HIS A 80 -11.57 0.48 -1.00
CA HIS A 80 -12.42 -0.59 -1.53
C HIS A 80 -12.07 -1.02 -2.95
N GLN A 81 -11.46 -0.14 -3.75
CA GLN A 81 -10.90 -0.50 -5.06
C GLN A 81 -9.50 -1.09 -4.90
N PHE A 82 -8.69 -0.53 -4.01
CA PHE A 82 -7.29 -0.88 -3.85
C PHE A 82 -7.11 -2.31 -3.34
N VAL A 83 -7.87 -2.73 -2.32
CA VAL A 83 -7.81 -4.09 -1.75
C VAL A 83 -8.30 -5.20 -2.70
N ARG A 84 -8.73 -4.85 -3.93
CA ARG A 84 -9.09 -5.83 -4.97
C ARG A 84 -7.87 -6.41 -5.68
N HIS A 85 -6.70 -5.79 -5.52
CA HIS A 85 -5.42 -6.35 -5.94
C HIS A 85 -5.06 -7.45 -4.93
N ARG A 86 -4.88 -8.68 -5.43
CA ARG A 86 -4.74 -9.88 -4.58
C ARG A 86 -3.42 -10.62 -4.76
N ILE A 87 -2.78 -10.43 -5.90
CA ILE A 87 -1.56 -11.15 -6.27
C ILE A 87 -0.37 -10.28 -5.86
N GLY A 88 0.58 -10.88 -5.14
CA GLY A 88 1.82 -10.21 -4.79
C GLY A 88 1.71 -9.10 -3.75
N ILE A 89 0.53 -8.86 -3.15
CA ILE A 89 0.28 -7.75 -2.23
C ILE A 89 -0.39 -8.20 -0.93
N SER A 90 0.01 -7.61 0.19
CA SER A 90 -0.67 -7.71 1.48
C SER A 90 -0.97 -6.32 2.05
N PHE A 91 -2.00 -6.24 2.89
CA PHE A 91 -2.53 -4.98 3.40
C PHE A 91 -2.70 -5.02 4.90
N GLU A 92 -2.20 -4.00 5.57
CA GLU A 92 -2.57 -3.63 6.94
C GLU A 92 -3.26 -2.28 6.88
N GLN A 93 -4.58 -2.27 7.09
CA GLN A 93 -5.41 -1.08 6.98
C GLN A 93 -5.89 -0.62 8.36
N GLN A 94 -5.88 0.69 8.59
CA GLN A 94 -6.49 1.25 9.80
C GLN A 94 -7.96 0.84 9.95
N SER A 95 -8.28 0.27 11.11
CA SER A 95 -9.60 -0.27 11.42
C SER A 95 -10.54 0.79 11.98
N GLN A 96 -11.72 0.91 11.37
CA GLN A 96 -12.78 1.76 11.88
C GLN A 96 -13.47 1.24 13.16
N ARG A 97 -13.12 0.04 13.62
CA ARG A 97 -13.63 -0.53 14.87
C ARG A 97 -12.85 -0.05 16.10
N TYR A 98 -11.57 0.28 15.90
CA TYR A 98 -10.63 0.56 16.99
C TYR A 98 -10.09 1.99 16.97
N VAL A 99 -10.01 2.61 15.80
CA VAL A 99 -9.50 3.97 15.65
C VAL A 99 -10.66 4.96 15.70
N ARG A 100 -10.58 5.95 16.58
CA ARG A 100 -11.46 7.14 16.51
C ARG A 100 -10.90 8.04 15.41
N PHE A 101 -11.64 8.25 14.32
CA PHE A 101 -11.24 9.17 13.23
C PHE A 101 -11.46 10.64 13.58
N THR A 102 -11.52 10.95 14.87
CA THR A 102 -11.43 12.31 15.34
C THR A 102 -10.00 12.77 15.02
N GLY A 103 -9.85 13.84 14.25
CA GLY A 103 -8.53 14.30 13.84
C GLY A 103 -7.64 14.69 15.03
N LYS A 104 -6.50 15.33 14.77
CA LYS A 104 -5.64 15.91 15.83
C LYS A 104 -6.40 16.80 16.81
N ASN A 105 -7.50 17.40 16.35
CA ASN A 105 -8.53 17.99 17.19
C ASN A 105 -9.65 16.95 17.32
N GLU A 106 -9.81 16.38 18.53
CA GLU A 106 -10.74 15.28 18.83
C GLU A 106 -12.23 15.60 18.57
N GLU A 107 -12.53 16.75 17.98
CA GLU A 107 -13.84 17.34 17.82
C GLU A 107 -14.53 16.98 16.49
N ARG A 108 -13.75 16.74 15.42
CA ARG A 108 -14.31 16.50 14.07
C ARG A 108 -13.74 15.25 13.42
N LEU A 109 -14.60 14.49 12.74
CA LEU A 109 -14.15 13.40 11.88
C LEU A 109 -13.37 13.96 10.69
N GLU A 110 -12.19 13.41 10.43
CA GLU A 110 -11.46 13.73 9.21
C GLU A 110 -12.18 13.15 7.97
N TYR A 111 -11.96 13.78 6.80
CA TYR A 111 -12.48 13.34 5.51
C TYR A 111 -11.55 13.75 4.36
N VAL A 112 -11.63 13.02 3.26
CA VAL A 112 -10.97 13.35 1.98
C VAL A 112 -11.95 14.11 1.10
N MET A 113 -11.68 15.39 0.84
CA MET A 113 -12.46 16.22 -0.11
C MET A 113 -12.07 15.86 -1.55
N PRO A 114 -13.00 15.36 -2.39
CA PRO A 114 -12.71 15.16 -3.81
C PRO A 114 -12.56 16.50 -4.54
N GLU A 115 -11.57 16.61 -5.43
CA GLU A 115 -11.32 17.87 -6.17
C GLU A 115 -12.52 18.30 -7.03
N SER A 116 -13.25 17.35 -7.61
CA SER A 116 -14.46 17.63 -8.40
C SER A 116 -15.55 18.38 -7.63
N TRP A 117 -15.64 18.21 -6.31
CA TRP A 117 -16.55 18.99 -5.47
C TRP A 117 -16.06 20.44 -5.28
N ARG A 118 -14.74 20.63 -5.20
CA ARG A 118 -14.12 21.98 -5.14
C ARG A 118 -14.31 22.71 -6.46
N GLU A 119 -13.98 22.05 -7.57
CA GLU A 119 -14.11 22.58 -8.93
C GLU A 119 -15.56 22.96 -9.26
N ALA A 120 -16.54 22.19 -8.76
CA ALA A 120 -17.96 22.50 -8.90
C ALA A 120 -18.45 23.64 -7.99
N GLY A 121 -17.59 24.24 -7.15
CA GLY A 121 -17.96 25.28 -6.18
C GLY A 121 -18.85 24.76 -5.04
N ARG A 122 -18.87 23.45 -4.79
CA ARG A 122 -19.77 22.76 -3.85
C ARG A 122 -19.08 22.31 -2.56
N ALA A 123 -17.82 22.73 -2.35
CA ALA A 123 -17.04 22.36 -1.17
C ALA A 123 -17.79 22.65 0.15
N ALA A 124 -18.38 23.84 0.30
CA ALA A 124 -19.10 24.23 1.52
C ALA A 124 -20.31 23.33 1.82
N GLU A 125 -21.02 22.87 0.79
CA GLU A 125 -22.16 21.94 0.93
C GLU A 125 -21.69 20.58 1.45
N PHE A 126 -20.57 20.08 0.91
CA PHE A 126 -19.94 18.85 1.36
C PHE A 126 -19.43 18.97 2.80
N GLU A 127 -18.75 20.06 3.14
CA GLU A 127 -18.22 20.31 4.48
C GLU A 127 -19.32 20.32 5.55
N LYS A 128 -20.45 20.98 5.25
CA LYS A 128 -21.63 21.01 6.11
C LYS A 128 -22.20 19.60 6.35
N LEU A 129 -22.29 18.77 5.30
CA LEU A 129 -22.72 17.38 5.45
C LEU A 129 -21.77 16.58 6.35
N MET A 130 -20.46 16.78 6.22
CA MET A 130 -19.46 16.10 7.07
C MET A 130 -19.59 16.50 8.55
N GLU A 131 -19.98 17.74 8.84
CA GLU A 131 -20.27 18.21 10.21
C GLU A 131 -21.50 17.51 10.79
N GLU A 132 -22.56 17.36 9.99
CA GLU A 132 -23.76 16.64 10.40
C GLU A 132 -23.46 15.16 10.67
N ILE A 133 -22.73 14.50 9.78
CA ILE A 133 -22.29 13.11 9.98
C ILE A 133 -21.44 12.98 11.26
N THR A 134 -20.52 13.92 11.49
CA THR A 134 -19.70 13.95 12.71
C THR A 134 -20.57 14.01 13.95
N ARG A 135 -21.57 14.91 13.97
CA ARG A 135 -22.51 15.04 15.07
C ARG A 135 -23.26 13.73 15.32
N VAL A 136 -23.86 13.15 14.29
CA VAL A 136 -24.64 11.90 14.39
C VAL A 136 -23.77 10.75 14.90
N TYR A 137 -22.55 10.60 14.37
CA TYR A 137 -21.62 9.56 14.84
C TYR A 137 -21.28 9.72 16.33
N ARG A 138 -21.00 10.96 16.78
CA ARG A 138 -20.65 11.23 18.20
C ARG A 138 -21.85 10.99 19.12
N GLU A 139 -23.04 11.41 18.72
CA GLU A 139 -24.28 11.16 19.46
C GLU A 139 -24.56 9.64 19.59
N ALA A 140 -24.36 8.87 18.50
CA ALA A 140 -24.51 7.42 18.51
C ALA A 140 -23.55 6.73 19.50
N VAL A 141 -22.27 7.08 19.45
CA VAL A 141 -21.26 6.54 20.38
C VAL A 141 -21.55 6.94 21.82
N ALA A 142 -21.97 8.20 22.06
CA ALA A 142 -22.33 8.69 23.39
C ALA A 142 -23.57 7.98 23.97
N ALA A 143 -24.48 7.54 23.11
CA ALA A 143 -25.63 6.70 23.47
C ALA A 143 -25.28 5.23 23.74
N GLY A 144 -24.01 4.85 23.68
CA GLY A 144 -23.54 3.49 23.95
C GLY A 144 -23.58 2.55 22.74
N ILE A 145 -23.85 3.05 21.53
CA ILE A 145 -23.78 2.23 20.31
C ILE A 145 -22.32 1.87 20.05
N PRO A 146 -21.98 0.57 19.87
CA PRO A 146 -20.62 0.15 19.58
C PRO A 146 -20.06 0.86 18.33
N ALA A 147 -18.76 1.20 18.35
CA ALA A 147 -18.12 1.90 17.23
C ALA A 147 -18.24 1.12 15.90
N GLU A 148 -18.31 -0.21 15.95
CA GLU A 148 -18.48 -1.05 14.75
C GLU A 148 -19.86 -0.93 14.09
N ASP A 149 -20.87 -0.47 14.82
CA ASP A 149 -22.21 -0.17 14.33
C ASP A 149 -22.36 1.32 14.04
N ALA A 150 -21.89 2.19 14.94
CA ALA A 150 -21.95 3.64 14.77
C ALA A 150 -21.24 4.09 13.48
N ARG A 151 -20.18 3.38 13.06
CA ARG A 151 -19.45 3.70 11.82
C ARG A 151 -20.27 3.57 10.53
N PHE A 152 -21.46 2.99 10.55
CA PHE A 152 -22.31 2.85 9.36
C PHE A 152 -22.74 4.20 8.78
N VAL A 153 -22.69 5.28 9.57
CA VAL A 153 -22.93 6.65 9.09
C VAL A 153 -21.70 7.28 8.43
N LEU A 154 -20.50 6.67 8.59
CA LEU A 154 -19.28 7.24 8.02
C LEU A 154 -19.31 7.19 6.48
N PRO A 155 -18.90 8.27 5.81
CA PRO A 155 -19.00 8.36 4.37
C PRO A 155 -17.86 7.58 3.72
N ASN A 156 -18.03 7.32 2.42
CA ASN A 156 -16.93 6.84 1.56
C ASN A 156 -15.70 7.77 1.56
N ALA A 157 -15.89 9.04 1.91
CA ALA A 157 -14.84 10.02 2.06
C ALA A 157 -14.06 9.90 3.37
N ALA A 158 -14.47 9.04 4.31
CA ALA A 158 -13.71 8.80 5.54
C ALA A 158 -12.27 8.39 5.20
N PRO A 159 -11.26 8.97 5.86
CA PRO A 159 -9.87 8.69 5.55
C PRO A 159 -9.48 7.33 6.10
N THR A 160 -8.47 6.76 5.50
CA THR A 160 -7.86 5.52 5.95
C THR A 160 -6.40 5.51 5.50
N ASN A 161 -5.58 4.82 6.27
CA ASN A 161 -4.17 4.65 5.97
C ASN A 161 -3.84 3.16 5.88
N PHE A 162 -2.81 2.85 5.12
CA PHE A 162 -2.29 1.51 4.91
C PHE A 162 -0.81 1.44 5.19
N GLN A 163 -0.39 0.30 5.71
CA GLN A 163 0.91 -0.27 5.39
C GLN A 163 0.67 -1.42 4.42
N ILE A 164 1.46 -1.51 3.36
CA ILE A 164 1.40 -2.61 2.40
C ILE A 164 2.77 -3.25 2.23
N MET A 165 2.77 -4.51 1.83
CA MET A 165 3.89 -5.16 1.16
C MET A 165 3.43 -5.53 -0.24
N VAL A 166 4.23 -5.25 -1.26
CA VAL A 166 3.93 -5.60 -2.65
C VAL A 166 5.18 -6.11 -3.35
N ASN A 167 5.07 -7.14 -4.18
CA ASN A 167 6.17 -7.59 -5.04
C ASN A 167 6.33 -6.67 -6.28
N PHE A 168 7.37 -6.89 -7.07
CA PHE A 168 7.67 -6.01 -8.21
C PHE A 168 6.71 -6.19 -9.40
N ALA A 169 6.10 -7.38 -9.55
CA ALA A 169 5.40 -7.80 -10.77
C ALA A 169 3.89 -7.51 -10.76
#